data_AF-A0A535W3P1-F1
#
_entry.id   AF-A0A535W3P1-F1
#
_cell.length_a   1.000
_cell.length_b   1.000
_cell.length_c   1.000
_cell.angle_alpha   90.00
_cell.angle_beta   90.00
_cell.angle_gamma   90.00
#
_symmetry.space_group_name_H-M   'P 1'
#
loop_
_entity.id
_entity.type
_entity.pdbx_description
1 polymer ?
#
loop_
_entity_poly.entity_id
_entity_poly.type
_entity_poly.pdbx_seq_one_letter_code
_entity_poly.pdbx_strand_id
1 'polypeptide(L)'
;QPDLAIVLIVAAAWRLAEARRPYLAGIVLGLSVIKPQLTLLLPLALLIGGRWKIAVTWAATAGALAIASLALIGGQGLSDYMNLLNEAQHVTNNRYFTLAYLLGPGALSYVAQGAVVAATVVAAYMNHQASHARIFALGIVATFLGATYWHLQDFTILVLAAWLFWRDSPPAWQRWWLLAIAVACEFAWPLTPLPLLVATGAWFGFLVAPRKVSRAVT
;
A
#
# COMPACT_ATOMS: atom_id res chain seq x y z
N GLN A 1 -19.18 2.72 -1.05
CA GLN A 1 -17.92 1.98 -1.20
C GLN A 1 -16.91 2.51 -0.19
N PRO A 2 -16.38 1.67 0.72
CA PRO A 2 -15.44 2.08 1.76
C PRO A 2 -14.09 2.59 1.23
N ASP A 3 -13.77 2.38 -0.05
CA ASP A 3 -12.48 2.73 -0.67
C ASP A 3 -12.17 4.24 -0.61
N LEU A 4 -13.16 5.08 -0.88
CA LEU A 4 -13.03 6.53 -0.73
C LEU A 4 -12.75 6.92 0.73
N ALA A 5 -13.36 6.22 1.70
CA ALA A 5 -13.08 6.48 3.11
C ALA A 5 -11.63 6.13 3.44
N ILE A 6 -11.08 5.03 2.91
CA ILE A 6 -9.66 4.67 3.09
C ILE A 6 -8.74 5.70 2.44
N VAL A 7 -9.05 6.18 1.24
CA VAL A 7 -8.30 7.26 0.59
C VAL A 7 -8.29 8.51 1.46
N LEU A 8 -9.44 8.92 2.00
CA LEU A 8 -9.54 10.08 2.89
C LEU A 8 -8.76 9.87 4.19
N ILE A 9 -8.85 8.68 4.80
CA ILE A 9 -8.09 8.32 6.00
C ILE A 9 -6.58 8.43 5.74
N VAL A 10 -6.08 7.83 4.67
CA VAL A 10 -4.65 7.85 4.35
C VAL A 10 -4.18 9.26 3.97
N ALA A 11 -4.99 10.02 3.23
CA ALA A 11 -4.69 11.41 2.89
C ALA A 11 -4.67 12.32 4.14
N ALA A 12 -5.61 12.13 5.08
CA ALA A 12 -5.65 12.84 6.35
C ALA A 12 -4.45 12.48 7.24
N ALA A 13 -4.10 11.18 7.31
CA ALA A 13 -2.91 10.72 8.02
C ALA A 13 -1.63 11.35 7.45
N TRP A 14 -1.48 11.39 6.12
CA TRP A 14 -0.34 12.06 5.48
C TRP A 14 -0.32 13.56 5.78
N ARG A 15 -1.47 14.26 5.69
CA ARG A 15 -1.56 15.69 6.05
C ARG A 15 -1.18 15.96 7.49
N LEU A 16 -1.58 15.11 8.43
CA LEU A 16 -1.22 15.21 9.85
C LEU A 16 0.28 14.94 10.07
N ALA A 17 0.87 14.03 9.30
CA ALA A 17 2.31 13.78 9.32
C ALA A 17 3.09 15.03 8.85
N GLU A 18 2.67 15.66 7.75
CA GLU A 18 3.23 16.93 7.26
C GLU A 18 3.07 18.06 8.29
N ALA A 19 1.93 18.10 9.01
CA ALA A 19 1.67 19.04 10.08
C ALA A 19 2.45 18.75 11.39
N ARG A 20 3.43 17.82 11.35
CA ARG A 20 4.23 17.38 12.51
C ARG A 20 3.39 16.85 13.69
N ARG A 21 2.24 16.24 13.39
CA ARG A 21 1.37 15.58 14.38
C ARG A 21 1.39 14.05 14.20
N PRO A 22 2.56 13.39 14.40
CA PRO A 22 2.74 12.00 14.01
C PRO A 22 1.85 11.02 14.79
N TYR A 23 1.51 11.32 16.05
CA TYR A 23 0.61 10.47 16.84
C TYR A 23 -0.83 10.47 16.29
N LEU A 24 -1.35 11.66 15.95
CA LEU A 24 -2.68 11.76 15.32
C LEU A 24 -2.67 11.14 13.92
N ALA A 25 -1.58 11.31 13.17
CA ALA A 25 -1.43 10.67 11.86
C ALA A 25 -1.56 9.14 11.96
N GLY A 26 -0.91 8.52 12.95
CA GLY A 26 -0.99 7.08 13.15
C GLY A 26 -2.35 6.61 13.68
N ILE A 27 -2.98 7.36 14.59
CA ILE A 27 -4.36 7.06 15.05
C ILE A 27 -5.34 7.08 13.87
N VAL A 28 -5.30 8.15 13.05
CA VAL A 28 -6.15 8.26 11.86
C VAL A 28 -5.84 7.12 10.89
N LEU A 29 -4.56 6.86 10.62
CA LEU A 29 -4.17 5.74 9.76
C LEU A 29 -4.67 4.40 10.31
N GLY A 30 -4.72 4.20 11.63
CA GLY A 30 -5.18 2.98 12.28
C GLY A 30 -6.61 2.60 11.93
N LEU A 31 -7.44 3.59 11.56
CA LEU A 31 -8.80 3.38 11.07
C LEU A 31 -8.84 2.69 9.70
N SER A 32 -7.72 2.62 8.97
CA SER A 32 -7.64 1.90 7.69
C SER A 32 -7.77 0.38 7.85
N VAL A 33 -7.72 -0.15 9.08
CA VAL A 33 -7.88 -1.59 9.38
C VAL A 33 -9.24 -2.16 8.93
N ILE A 34 -10.20 -1.31 8.58
CA ILE A 34 -11.46 -1.71 7.93
C ILE A 34 -11.20 -2.43 6.59
N LYS A 35 -10.15 -2.02 5.86
CA LYS A 35 -9.65 -2.70 4.66
C LYS A 35 -8.11 -2.78 4.76
N PRO A 36 -7.58 -3.69 5.59
CA PRO A 36 -6.16 -3.70 5.92
C PRO A 36 -5.30 -3.96 4.68
N GLN A 37 -5.82 -4.70 3.68
CA GLN A 37 -5.11 -4.94 2.43
C GLN A 37 -4.82 -3.68 1.62
N LEU A 38 -5.47 -2.53 1.88
CA LEU A 38 -5.21 -1.26 1.20
C LEU A 38 -3.96 -0.54 1.71
N THR A 39 -3.49 -0.89 2.91
CA THR A 39 -2.39 -0.19 3.57
C THR A 39 -1.38 -1.11 4.25
N LEU A 40 -1.39 -2.42 3.98
CA LEU A 40 -0.67 -3.41 4.78
C LEU A 40 0.85 -3.13 4.92
N LEU A 41 1.52 -2.73 3.85
CA LEU A 41 2.96 -2.43 3.85
C LEU A 41 3.28 -0.97 4.19
N LEU A 42 2.26 -0.11 4.31
CA LEU A 42 2.46 1.30 4.62
C LEU A 42 3.00 1.55 6.04
N PRO A 43 2.44 0.95 7.12
CA PRO A 43 3.01 1.06 8.46
C PRO A 43 4.44 0.54 8.54
N LEU A 44 4.76 -0.53 7.81
CA LEU A 44 6.11 -1.07 7.72
C LEU A 44 7.06 -0.07 7.05
N ALA A 45 6.68 0.48 5.89
CA ALA A 45 7.45 1.50 5.20
C ALA A 45 7.66 2.77 6.06
N LEU A 46 6.64 3.17 6.83
CA LEU A 46 6.73 4.28 7.78
C LEU A 46 7.70 3.99 8.92
N LEU A 47 7.65 2.79 9.51
CA LEU A 47 8.53 2.36 10.59
C LEU A 47 9.99 2.39 10.13
N ILE A 48 10.29 1.69 9.02
CA ILE A 48 11.64 1.58 8.48
C ILE A 48 12.15 2.93 7.93
N GLY A 49 11.25 3.73 7.36
CA GLY A 49 11.53 5.10 6.95
C GLY A 49 11.72 6.07 8.11
N GLY A 50 11.74 5.63 9.38
CA GLY A 50 12.01 6.48 10.54
C GLY A 50 10.80 7.24 11.11
N ARG A 51 9.58 7.03 10.58
CA ARG A 51 8.32 7.59 11.11
C ARG A 51 7.69 6.68 12.18
N TRP A 52 8.51 6.17 13.10
CA TRP A 52 8.12 5.18 14.09
C TRP A 52 6.91 5.61 14.95
N LYS A 53 6.78 6.91 15.27
CA LYS A 53 5.64 7.45 16.04
C LYS A 53 4.30 7.20 15.34
N ILE A 54 4.26 7.32 14.01
CA ILE A 54 3.07 7.03 13.20
C ILE A 54 2.79 5.52 13.22
N ALA A 55 3.81 4.70 13.01
CA ALA A 55 3.67 3.24 12.98
C ALA A 55 3.20 2.66 14.33
N VAL A 56 3.74 3.15 15.45
CA VAL A 56 3.36 2.69 16.80
C VAL A 56 1.92 3.08 17.15
N THR A 57 1.50 4.31 16.85
CA THR A 57 0.12 4.72 17.11
C THR A 57 -0.88 4.06 16.19
N TRP A 58 -0.50 3.82 14.92
CA TRP A 58 -1.26 2.96 14.03
C TRP A 58 -1.44 1.56 14.62
N ALA A 59 -0.36 0.93 15.09
CA ALA A 59 -0.40 -0.42 15.67
C ALA A 59 -1.27 -0.47 16.93
N ALA A 60 -1.18 0.55 17.79
CA ALA A 60 -2.02 0.66 18.98
C ALA A 60 -3.51 0.80 18.62
N THR A 61 -3.86 1.67 17.67
CA THR A 61 -5.25 1.85 17.23
C THR A 61 -5.80 0.61 16.51
N ALA A 62 -5.04 0.04 15.57
CA ALA A 62 -5.43 -1.18 14.87
C ALA A 62 -5.56 -2.38 15.83
N GLY A 63 -4.62 -2.52 16.77
CA GLY A 63 -4.66 -3.55 17.81
C GLY A 63 -5.88 -3.41 18.73
N ALA A 64 -6.19 -2.19 19.17
CA ALA A 64 -7.39 -1.94 19.99
C ALA A 64 -8.68 -2.31 19.24
N LEU A 65 -8.79 -1.93 17.96
CA LEU A 65 -9.93 -2.29 17.11
C LEU A 65 -10.02 -3.81 16.87
N ALA A 66 -8.89 -4.47 16.63
CA ALA A 66 -8.83 -5.92 16.46
C ALA A 66 -9.26 -6.66 17.73
N ILE A 67 -8.77 -6.24 18.90
CA ILE A 67 -9.16 -6.83 20.20
C ILE A 67 -10.66 -6.62 20.45
N ALA A 68 -11.18 -5.41 20.22
CA ALA A 68 -12.60 -5.13 20.35
C ALA A 68 -13.46 -6.00 19.40
N SER A 69 -13.01 -6.17 18.15
CA SER A 69 -13.67 -7.05 17.18
C SER A 69 -13.68 -8.49 17.64
N LEU A 70 -12.54 -9.01 18.12
CA LEU A 70 -12.43 -10.39 18.64
C LEU A 70 -13.30 -10.62 19.87
N ALA A 71 -13.35 -9.65 20.78
CA ALA A 71 -14.21 -9.71 21.96
C ALA A 71 -15.71 -9.73 21.59
N LEU A 72 -16.09 -9.05 20.50
CA LEU A 72 -17.48 -8.98 20.04
C LEU A 72 -17.93 -10.26 19.32
N ILE A 73 -17.09 -10.82 18.44
CA ILE A 73 -17.45 -12.03 17.65
C ILE A 73 -17.20 -13.35 18.41
N GLY A 74 -16.33 -13.33 19.43
CA GLY A 74 -15.95 -14.50 20.20
C GLY A 74 -15.19 -15.58 19.41
N GLY A 75 -14.90 -16.70 20.06
CA GLY A 75 -14.15 -17.81 19.44
C GLY A 75 -14.88 -18.46 18.26
N GLN A 76 -16.20 -18.58 18.34
CA GLN A 76 -17.01 -19.15 17.26
C GLN A 76 -16.97 -18.26 16.01
N GLY A 77 -17.21 -16.96 16.15
CA GLY A 77 -17.16 -16.03 15.03
C GLY A 77 -15.78 -15.96 14.38
N LEU A 78 -14.70 -16.10 15.17
CA LEU A 78 -13.34 -16.23 14.63
C LEU A 78 -13.17 -17.51 13.81
N SER A 79 -13.64 -18.66 14.29
CA SER A 79 -13.60 -19.93 13.55
C SER A 79 -14.36 -19.82 12.23
N ASP A 80 -15.56 -19.25 12.26
CA ASP A 80 -16.40 -19.08 11.08
C ASP A 80 -15.72 -18.14 10.06
N TYR A 81 -15.12 -17.05 10.53
CA TYR A 81 -14.35 -16.12 9.70
C TYR A 81 -13.15 -16.81 9.02
N MET A 82 -12.40 -17.64 9.74
CA MET A 82 -11.25 -18.36 9.18
C MET A 82 -11.67 -19.37 8.10
N ASN A 83 -12.81 -20.04 8.27
CA ASN A 83 -13.37 -20.93 7.26
C ASN A 83 -13.74 -20.16 5.98
N LEU A 84 -14.42 -19.02 6.11
CA LEU A 84 -14.75 -18.14 4.98
C LEU A 84 -13.51 -17.64 4.24
N LEU A 85 -12.46 -17.26 4.98
CA LEU A 85 -11.22 -16.78 4.38
C LEU A 85 -10.50 -17.90 3.58
N ASN A 86 -10.54 -19.13 4.09
CA ASN A 86 -9.98 -20.29 3.42
C ASN A 86 -10.74 -20.66 2.13
N GLU A 87 -12.06 -20.51 2.11
CA GLU A 87 -12.84 -20.69 0.89
C GLU A 87 -12.56 -19.58 -0.14
N ALA A 88 -12.47 -18.32 0.33
CA ALA A 88 -12.30 -17.15 -0.53
C ALA A 88 -10.98 -17.12 -1.33
N GLN A 89 -9.89 -17.71 -0.80
CA GLN A 89 -8.59 -17.73 -1.49
C GLN A 89 -8.58 -18.63 -2.75
N HIS A 90 -9.52 -19.57 -2.86
CA HIS A 90 -9.62 -20.45 -4.04
C HIS A 90 -10.41 -19.82 -5.20
N VAL A 91 -11.07 -18.68 -4.97
CA VAL A 91 -11.81 -17.95 -6.00
C VAL A 91 -10.83 -17.19 -6.90
N THR A 92 -10.65 -17.66 -8.14
CA THR A 92 -9.69 -17.05 -9.10
C THR A 92 -9.92 -15.56 -9.34
N ASN A 93 -11.17 -15.11 -9.32
CA ASN A 93 -11.51 -13.69 -9.50
C ASN A 93 -10.89 -12.79 -8.41
N ASN A 94 -10.77 -13.29 -7.18
CA ASN A 94 -10.23 -12.52 -6.05
C ASN A 94 -8.75 -12.20 -6.21
N ARG A 95 -8.01 -13.04 -6.94
CA ARG A 95 -6.57 -12.89 -7.17
C ARG A 95 -6.23 -12.27 -8.53
N TYR A 96 -7.20 -12.00 -9.41
CA TYR A 96 -6.98 -11.61 -10.81
C TYR A 96 -5.92 -10.51 -10.97
N PHE A 97 -5.98 -9.44 -10.17
CA PHE A 97 -5.04 -8.31 -10.25
C PHE A 97 -3.77 -8.45 -9.40
N THR A 98 -3.37 -9.67 -9.05
CA THR A 98 -2.28 -9.93 -8.09
C THR A 98 -1.23 -10.85 -8.71
N LEU A 99 -0.04 -10.89 -8.10
CA LEU A 99 0.99 -11.86 -8.50
C LEU A 99 0.51 -13.31 -8.33
N ALA A 100 -0.46 -13.56 -7.44
CA ALA A 100 -1.03 -14.89 -7.23
C ALA A 100 -1.96 -15.39 -8.35
N TYR A 101 -2.41 -14.50 -9.24
CA TYR A 101 -3.03 -14.93 -10.50
C TYR A 101 -2.01 -15.57 -11.43
N LEU A 102 -0.82 -14.97 -11.55
CA LEU A 102 0.25 -15.42 -12.45
C LEU A 102 1.00 -16.65 -11.91
N LEU A 103 1.28 -16.66 -10.60
CA LEU A 103 2.14 -17.65 -9.96
C LEU A 103 1.34 -18.82 -9.32
N GLY A 104 0.01 -18.73 -9.30
CA GLY A 104 -0.86 -19.68 -8.59
C GLY A 104 -0.94 -19.41 -7.08
N PRO A 105 -1.90 -19.99 -6.35
CA PRO A 105 -2.14 -19.69 -4.93
C PRO A 105 -1.15 -20.38 -3.96
N GLY A 106 0.01 -20.82 -4.45
CA GLY A 106 0.96 -21.65 -3.69
C GLY A 106 2.24 -20.93 -3.25
N ALA A 107 3.28 -21.72 -2.98
CA ALA A 107 4.56 -21.25 -2.44
C ALA A 107 5.20 -20.10 -3.24
N LEU A 108 5.11 -20.12 -4.57
CA LEU A 108 5.68 -19.07 -5.42
C LEU A 108 5.09 -17.69 -5.16
N SER A 109 3.79 -17.61 -4.87
CA SER A 109 3.14 -16.34 -4.52
C SER A 109 3.58 -15.79 -3.19
N TYR A 110 3.83 -16.66 -2.20
CA TYR A 110 4.39 -16.25 -0.91
C TYR A 110 5.84 -15.80 -1.03
N VAL A 111 6.64 -16.47 -1.88
CA VAL A 111 8.01 -16.03 -2.19
C VAL A 111 7.99 -14.65 -2.86
N ALA A 112 7.09 -14.42 -3.82
CA ALA A 112 6.94 -13.12 -4.47
C ALA A 112 6.51 -12.02 -3.48
N GLN A 113 5.57 -12.30 -2.58
CA GLN A 113 5.18 -11.38 -1.51
C GLN A 113 6.35 -11.07 -0.58
N GLY A 114 7.10 -12.09 -0.16
CA GLY A 114 8.31 -11.93 0.66
C GLY A 114 9.35 -11.04 -0.03
N ALA A 115 9.52 -11.18 -1.35
CA ALA A 115 10.39 -10.33 -2.14
C ALA A 115 9.91 -8.87 -2.17
N VAL A 116 8.61 -8.62 -2.33
CA VAL A 116 8.02 -7.27 -2.26
C VAL A 116 8.22 -6.66 -0.87
N VAL A 117 8.01 -7.43 0.20
CA VAL A 117 8.25 -6.99 1.59
C VAL A 117 9.71 -6.62 1.80
N ALA A 118 10.65 -7.50 1.41
CA ALA A 118 12.08 -7.26 1.53
C ALA A 118 12.51 -6.02 0.74
N ALA A 119 12.06 -5.88 -0.51
CA ALA A 119 12.32 -4.70 -1.33
C ALA A 119 11.73 -3.43 -0.72
N THR A 120 10.56 -3.50 -0.07
CA THR A 120 9.94 -2.37 0.63
C THR A 120 10.76 -1.95 1.84
N VAL A 121 11.28 -2.90 2.61
CA VAL A 121 12.19 -2.60 3.74
C VAL A 121 13.45 -1.88 3.22
N VAL A 122 14.10 -2.43 2.19
CA VAL A 122 15.29 -1.81 1.60
C VAL A 122 14.97 -0.40 1.07
N ALA A 123 13.89 -0.26 0.31
CA ALA A 123 13.46 1.02 -0.23
C ALA A 123 13.14 2.04 0.86
N ALA A 124 12.39 1.65 1.89
CA ALA A 124 12.05 2.55 3.00
C ALA A 124 13.31 3.00 3.74
N TYR A 125 14.26 2.09 3.96
CA TYR A 125 15.53 2.39 4.60
C TYR A 125 16.37 3.36 3.75
N MET A 126 16.51 3.11 2.46
CA MET A 126 17.22 4.02 1.54
C MET A 126 16.56 5.40 1.47
N ASN A 127 15.24 5.48 1.66
CA ASN A 127 14.46 6.71 1.58
C ASN A 127 14.12 7.31 2.97
N HIS A 128 14.81 6.92 4.05
CA HIS A 128 14.50 7.41 5.39
C HIS A 128 14.54 8.95 5.51
N GLN A 129 15.43 9.61 4.75
CA GLN A 129 15.52 11.09 4.67
C GLN A 129 14.56 11.74 3.67
N ALA A 130 13.74 10.97 2.95
CA ALA A 130 12.83 11.51 1.96
C ALA A 130 11.59 12.17 2.58
N SER A 131 10.73 12.76 1.75
CA SER A 131 9.46 13.36 2.17
C SER A 131 8.47 12.32 2.74
N HIS A 132 7.50 12.74 3.55
CA HIS A 132 6.40 11.83 3.96
C HIS A 132 5.61 11.36 2.74
N ALA A 133 5.40 12.25 1.76
CA ALA A 133 4.71 11.90 0.52
C ALA A 133 5.36 10.69 -0.18
N ARG A 134 6.70 10.65 -0.25
CA ARG A 134 7.42 9.52 -0.84
C ARG A 134 7.22 8.22 -0.08
N ILE A 135 7.35 8.23 1.25
CA ILE A 135 7.20 7.02 2.06
C ILE A 135 5.74 6.52 2.04
N PHE A 136 4.77 7.43 2.04
CA PHE A 136 3.36 7.04 1.88
C PHE A 136 3.09 6.43 0.50
N ALA A 137 3.58 7.05 -0.58
CA ALA A 137 3.45 6.51 -1.92
C ALA A 137 4.13 5.14 -2.05
N LEU A 138 5.36 4.98 -1.53
CA LEU A 138 6.08 3.71 -1.47
C LEU A 138 5.26 2.64 -0.77
N GLY A 139 4.72 2.95 0.42
CA GLY A 139 3.91 2.01 1.20
C GLY A 139 2.64 1.57 0.48
N ILE A 140 1.92 2.49 -0.18
CA ILE A 140 0.71 2.17 -0.94
C ILE A 140 1.04 1.31 -2.16
N VAL A 141 2.04 1.71 -2.96
CA VAL A 141 2.44 0.98 -4.18
C VAL A 141 3.00 -0.41 -3.84
N ALA A 142 3.80 -0.51 -2.77
CA ALA A 142 4.27 -1.78 -2.23
C ALA A 142 3.10 -2.68 -1.83
N THR A 143 2.13 -2.12 -1.09
CA THR A 143 0.93 -2.85 -0.67
C THR A 143 0.17 -3.39 -1.88
N PHE A 144 0.04 -2.57 -2.93
CA PHE A 144 -0.56 -3.01 -4.19
C PHE A 144 0.12 -4.24 -4.79
N LEU A 145 1.45 -4.22 -4.89
CA LEU A 145 2.22 -5.34 -5.45
C LEU A 145 2.24 -6.58 -4.56
N GLY A 146 2.21 -6.38 -3.24
CA GLY A 146 2.30 -7.45 -2.25
C GLY A 146 0.97 -8.06 -1.86
N ALA A 147 -0.16 -7.49 -2.26
CA ALA A 147 -1.47 -8.03 -1.91
C ALA A 147 -1.83 -9.27 -2.74
N THR A 148 -2.52 -10.20 -2.11
CA THR A 148 -3.06 -11.44 -2.69
C THR A 148 -4.52 -11.32 -3.13
N TYR A 149 -5.11 -10.15 -2.90
CA TYR A 149 -6.51 -9.88 -3.15
C TYR A 149 -6.71 -8.44 -3.61
N TRP A 150 -7.40 -8.24 -4.74
CA TRP A 150 -7.79 -6.93 -5.22
C TRP A 150 -9.10 -6.95 -6.00
N HIS A 151 -9.88 -5.89 -5.83
CA HIS A 151 -10.96 -5.53 -6.74
C HIS A 151 -10.69 -4.20 -7.44
N LEU A 152 -11.34 -3.98 -8.58
CA LEU A 152 -11.12 -2.78 -9.40
C LEU A 152 -11.32 -1.48 -8.61
N GLN A 153 -12.34 -1.42 -7.74
CA GLN A 153 -12.62 -0.26 -6.89
C GLN A 153 -11.48 0.09 -5.91
N ASP A 154 -10.69 -0.91 -5.50
CA ASP A 154 -9.59 -0.73 -4.55
C ASP A 154 -8.46 0.11 -5.19
N PHE A 155 -8.40 0.19 -6.52
CA PHE A 155 -7.38 0.95 -7.26
C PHE A 155 -7.48 2.45 -7.02
N THR A 156 -8.60 2.92 -6.47
CA THR A 156 -8.78 4.32 -6.07
C THR A 156 -7.65 4.80 -5.14
N ILE A 157 -7.05 3.90 -4.33
CA ILE A 157 -5.90 4.26 -3.49
C ILE A 157 -4.63 4.60 -4.29
N LEU A 158 -4.49 4.06 -5.50
CA LEU A 158 -3.38 4.39 -6.40
C LEU A 158 -3.47 5.83 -6.91
N VAL A 159 -4.67 6.42 -6.99
CA VAL A 159 -4.83 7.86 -7.31
C VAL A 159 -4.17 8.72 -6.25
N LEU A 160 -4.35 8.37 -4.96
CA LEU A 160 -3.66 9.05 -3.86
C LEU A 160 -2.15 8.84 -3.94
N ALA A 161 -1.69 7.61 -4.19
CA ALA A 161 -0.27 7.34 -4.36
C ALA A 161 0.33 8.14 -5.54
N ALA A 162 -0.39 8.27 -6.66
CA ALA A 162 0.04 9.04 -7.82
C ALA A 162 0.16 10.52 -7.48
N TRP A 163 -0.83 11.07 -6.76
CA TRP A 163 -0.81 12.45 -6.29
C TRP A 163 0.35 12.72 -5.32
N LEU A 164 0.60 11.81 -4.36
CA LEU A 164 1.72 11.91 -3.42
C LEU A 164 3.07 11.78 -4.14
N PHE A 165 3.17 10.86 -5.09
CA PHE A 165 4.33 10.73 -5.96
C PHE A 165 4.58 12.01 -6.74
N TRP A 166 3.54 12.66 -7.28
CA TRP A 166 3.67 13.95 -7.94
C TRP A 166 4.12 15.08 -7.02
N ARG A 167 3.60 15.11 -5.78
CA ARG A 167 4.04 16.07 -4.76
C ARG A 167 5.51 15.91 -4.38
N ASP A 168 6.02 14.68 -4.43
CA ASP A 168 7.44 14.43 -4.25
C ASP A 168 8.28 15.11 -5.35
N SER A 169 7.68 15.61 -6.44
CA SER A 169 8.31 16.33 -7.57
C SER A 169 9.25 15.48 -8.45
N PRO A 170 8.82 14.33 -8.98
CA PRO A 170 9.68 13.41 -9.75
C PRO A 170 10.09 14.02 -11.09
N PRO A 171 11.13 13.48 -11.76
CA PRO A 171 11.47 13.87 -13.12
C PRO A 171 10.25 13.86 -14.05
N ALA A 172 10.16 14.84 -14.96
CA ALA A 172 9.01 14.99 -15.86
C ALA A 172 8.69 13.72 -16.65
N TRP A 173 9.70 12.96 -17.08
CA TRP A 173 9.47 11.70 -17.81
C TRP A 173 8.74 10.65 -16.96
N GLN A 174 8.99 10.57 -15.64
CA GLN A 174 8.26 9.65 -14.75
C GLN A 174 6.79 10.08 -14.58
N ARG A 175 6.53 11.39 -14.62
CA ARG A 175 5.18 11.96 -14.57
C ARG A 175 4.38 11.59 -15.81
N TRP A 176 4.96 11.84 -16.99
CA TRP A 176 4.35 11.51 -18.26
C TRP A 176 4.17 10.00 -18.44
N TRP A 177 5.16 9.22 -18.01
CA TRP A 177 5.06 7.77 -17.97
C TRP A 177 3.87 7.31 -17.11
N LEU A 178 3.67 7.88 -15.91
CA LEU A 178 2.57 7.50 -15.02
C LEU A 178 1.20 7.83 -15.62
N LEU A 179 1.07 8.98 -16.28
CA LEU A 179 -0.17 9.35 -16.98
C LEU A 179 -0.44 8.41 -18.17
N ALA A 180 0.58 8.17 -19.00
CA ALA A 180 0.46 7.29 -20.16
C ALA A 180 0.06 5.87 -19.73
N ILE A 181 0.68 5.34 -18.68
CA ILE A 181 0.40 3.98 -18.21
C ILE A 181 -0.95 3.89 -17.51
N ALA A 182 -1.40 4.93 -16.79
CA ALA A 182 -2.73 4.95 -16.20
C ALA A 182 -3.83 4.84 -17.28
N VAL A 183 -3.69 5.61 -18.36
CA VAL A 183 -4.63 5.54 -19.50
C VAL A 183 -4.52 4.18 -20.20
N ALA A 184 -3.30 3.70 -20.48
CA ALA A 184 -3.12 2.42 -21.16
C ALA A 184 -3.67 1.24 -20.34
N CYS A 185 -3.46 1.22 -19.03
CA CYS A 185 -3.97 0.17 -18.15
C CYS A 185 -5.50 0.14 -18.10
N GLU A 186 -6.19 1.28 -18.17
CA GLU A 186 -7.66 1.36 -18.19
C GLU A 186 -8.26 0.56 -19.37
N PHE A 187 -7.59 0.57 -20.53
CA PHE A 187 -8.02 -0.18 -21.70
C PHE A 187 -7.47 -1.62 -21.76
N ALA A 188 -6.37 -1.90 -21.08
CA ALA A 188 -5.67 -3.19 -21.18
C ALA A 188 -6.06 -4.20 -20.09
N TRP A 189 -6.51 -3.75 -18.91
CA TRP A 189 -6.87 -4.64 -17.81
C TRP A 189 -7.99 -5.65 -18.12
N PRO A 190 -8.98 -5.38 -19.01
CA PRO A 190 -10.00 -6.38 -19.36
C PRO A 190 -9.42 -7.59 -20.10
N LEU A 191 -8.24 -7.45 -20.73
CA LEU A 191 -7.56 -8.52 -21.46
C LEU A 191 -6.68 -9.35 -20.52
N THR A 192 -5.91 -8.68 -19.66
CA THR A 192 -4.96 -9.33 -18.75
C THR A 192 -4.53 -8.37 -17.64
N PRO A 193 -4.21 -8.86 -16.42
CA PRO A 193 -3.65 -8.04 -15.35
C PRO A 193 -2.17 -7.67 -15.57
N LEU A 194 -1.50 -8.28 -16.55
CA LEU A 194 -0.06 -8.12 -16.78
C LEU A 194 0.38 -6.65 -16.98
N PRO A 195 -0.26 -5.84 -17.83
CA PRO A 195 0.13 -4.44 -18.03
C PRO A 195 0.09 -3.65 -16.73
N LEU A 196 -0.93 -3.89 -15.90
CA LEU A 196 -1.08 -3.24 -14.60
C LEU A 196 0.03 -3.67 -13.63
N LEU A 197 0.33 -4.97 -13.53
CA LEU A 197 1.37 -5.48 -12.64
C LEU A 197 2.76 -4.99 -13.05
N VAL A 198 3.06 -4.98 -14.36
CA VAL A 198 4.31 -4.45 -14.91
C VAL A 198 4.42 -2.95 -14.67
N ALA A 199 3.34 -2.20 -14.91
CA ALA A 199 3.28 -0.77 -14.62
C ALA A 199 3.55 -0.49 -13.14
N THR A 200 2.79 -1.10 -12.24
CA THR A 200 2.96 -0.86 -10.80
C THR A 200 4.35 -1.32 -10.32
N GLY A 201 4.91 -2.39 -10.90
CA GLY A 201 6.28 -2.84 -10.64
C GLY A 201 7.34 -1.81 -11.06
N ALA A 202 7.20 -1.23 -12.25
CA ALA A 202 8.09 -0.15 -12.71
C ALA A 202 7.95 1.10 -11.84
N TRP A 203 6.72 1.46 -11.46
CA TRP A 203 6.47 2.59 -10.56
C TRP A 203 7.09 2.37 -9.17
N PHE A 204 6.98 1.16 -8.62
CA PHE A 204 7.68 0.78 -7.40
C PHE A 204 9.20 0.96 -7.56
N GLY A 205 9.78 0.54 -8.69
CA GLY A 205 11.20 0.79 -9.01
C GLY A 205 11.60 2.27 -8.93
N PHE A 206 10.74 3.19 -9.38
CA PHE A 206 10.99 4.64 -9.25
C PHE A 206 10.97 5.13 -7.80
N LEU A 207 10.23 4.45 -6.92
CA LEU A 207 10.14 4.75 -5.50
C LEU A 207 11.28 4.12 -4.68
N VAL A 208 11.89 3.03 -5.16
CA VAL A 208 13.05 2.39 -4.51
C VAL A 208 14.27 3.30 -4.51
N ALA A 209 14.66 3.84 -5.66
CA ALA A 209 15.90 4.61 -5.78
C ALA A 209 15.80 5.94 -4.98
N PRO A 210 16.68 6.22 -4.01
CA PRO A 210 16.65 7.47 -3.28
C PRO A 210 16.91 8.64 -4.23
N ARG A 211 16.21 9.75 -3.98
CA ARG A 211 16.46 10.97 -4.74
C ARG A 211 17.85 11.49 -4.41
N LYS A 212 18.64 11.76 -5.46
CA LYS A 212 19.79 12.65 -5.33
C LYS A 212 19.23 14.03 -5.03
N VAL A 213 19.26 14.44 -3.77
CA VAL A 213 19.08 15.85 -3.41
C VAL A 213 20.32 16.54 -3.95
N SER A 214 20.17 17.28 -5.05
CA SER A 214 21.21 18.23 -5.45
C SER A 214 21.39 19.18 -4.27
N ARG A 215 22.51 19.08 -3.56
CA ARG A 215 22.91 20.12 -2.62
C ARG A 215 23.00 21.39 -3.45
N ALA A 216 22.03 22.28 -3.28
CA ALA A 216 22.23 23.66 -3.66
C ALA A 216 23.46 24.12 -2.87
N VAL A 217 24.52 24.43 -3.59
CA VAL A 217 25.69 25.11 -3.03
C VAL A 217 25.17 26.50 -2.66
N THR A 218 25.00 26.73 -1.36
CA THR A 218 24.85 28.05 -0.76
C THR A 218 26.04 28.27 0.14
#